data_AF-A0A839SXL7-F1
#
_entry.id   AF-A0A839SXL7-F1
#
_cell.length_a   1.000
_cell.length_b   1.000
_cell.length_c   1.000
_cell.angle_alpha   90.00
_cell.angle_beta   90.00
_cell.angle_gamma   90.00
#
_symmetry.space_group_name_H-M   'P 1'
#
loop_
_entity.id
_entity.type
_entity.pdbx_description
1 polymer ?
#
loop_
_entity_poly.entity_id
_entity_poly.type
_entity_poly.pdbx_seq_one_letter_code
_entity_poly.pdbx_strand_id
1 'polypeptide(L)' 'MANQIEPPEVIEVERAQVACDGGDDAMGHPRVYLNMGDKGFVECPYCDRRFVLKEGADASAGH' A
#
# COMPACT_ATOMS: atom_id res chain seq x y z
N MET A 1 21.69 16.70 9.74
CA MET A 1 20.96 16.49 8.46
C MET A 1 19.53 16.17 8.85
N ALA A 2 18.55 16.99 8.46
CA ALA A 2 17.15 16.73 8.79
C ALA A 2 16.69 15.51 8.00
N ASN A 3 16.61 14.36 8.68
CA ASN A 3 16.01 13.13 8.18
C ASN A 3 14.49 13.31 8.15
N GLN A 4 14.03 14.22 7.28
CA GLN A 4 12.62 14.44 7.01
C GLN A 4 12.19 13.30 6.09
N ILE A 5 11.93 12.14 6.69
CA ILE A 5 11.18 11.08 6.03
C ILE A 5 9.81 11.70 5.83
N GLU A 6 9.52 12.11 4.60
CA GLU A 6 8.19 12.57 4.23
C GLU A 6 7.20 11.48 4.63
N PRO A 7 6.08 11.83 5.28
CA PRO A 7 5.14 10.82 5.74
C PRO A 7 4.72 9.98 4.53
N PRO A 8 4.71 8.64 4.66
CA PRO A 8 4.32 7.78 3.56
C PRO A 8 2.93 8.17 3.08
N GLU A 9 2.75 8.31 1.77
CA GLU A 9 1.45 8.63 1.17
C GLU A 9 0.46 7.53 1.55
N VAL A 10 -0.56 7.87 2.33
CA VAL A 10 -1.57 6.91 2.81
C VAL A 10 -2.71 6.84 1.80
N ILE A 11 -2.95 5.64 1.27
CA ILE A 11 -4.01 5.35 0.29
C ILE A 11 -5.00 4.37 0.92
N GLU A 12 -6.24 4.82 1.10
CA GLU A 12 -7.31 3.94 1.58
C GLU A 12 -7.87 3.07 0.46
N VAL A 13 -7.94 1.76 0.70
CA VAL A 13 -8.46 0.78 -0.27
C VAL A 13 -9.54 -0.09 0.35
N GLU A 14 -10.36 -0.65 -0.52
CA GLU A 14 -11.52 -1.47 -0.14
C GLU A 14 -11.21 -2.98 -0.09
N ARG A 15 -9.96 -3.36 -0.33
CA ARG A 15 -9.53 -4.77 -0.46
C ARG A 15 -8.16 -4.99 0.19
N ALA A 16 -8.00 -6.12 0.87
CA ALA A 16 -6.74 -6.48 1.53
C ALA A 16 -5.61 -6.77 0.53
N GLN A 17 -5.96 -7.07 -0.73
CA GLN A 17 -5.00 -7.27 -1.79
C GLN A 17 -4.98 -6.07 -2.73
N VAL A 18 -3.86 -5.35 -2.76
CA VAL A 18 -3.66 -4.17 -3.59
C VAL A 18 -2.60 -4.43 -4.65
N ALA A 19 -2.82 -3.93 -5.86
CA ALA A 19 -1.81 -3.89 -6.90
C ALA A 19 -1.19 -2.49 -6.90
N CYS A 20 0.12 -2.41 -6.74
CA CYS A 20 0.85 -1.15 -6.84
C CYS A 20 1.63 -1.17 -8.15
N ASP A 21 1.33 -0.22 -9.04
CA ASP A 21 1.95 -0.09 -10.36
C ASP A 21 3.02 1.01 -10.41
N GLY A 22 3.53 1.47 -9.27
CA GLY A 22 4.50 2.58 -9.23
C GLY A 22 3.90 3.98 -9.45
N GLY A 23 2.77 4.08 -10.15
CA GLY A 23 2.20 5.36 -10.59
C GLY A 23 2.90 5.90 -11.85
N ASP A 24 2.38 6.98 -12.43
CA ASP A 24 2.87 7.59 -13.68
C ASP A 24 4.20 8.37 -13.51
N ASP A 25 4.92 8.15 -12.42
CA ASP A 25 6.17 8.85 -12.16
C ASP A 25 7.35 8.08 -12.78
N ALA A 26 8.36 8.81 -13.27
CA ALA A 26 9.54 8.22 -13.93
C ALA A 26 10.35 7.29 -13.01
N MET A 27 10.12 7.33 -11.69
CA MET A 27 10.69 6.42 -10.70
C MET A 27 9.72 5.31 -10.24
N GLY A 28 8.63 5.06 -10.98
CA GLY A 28 7.70 3.97 -10.72
C GLY A 28 8.34 2.58 -10.83
N HIS A 29 7.85 1.63 -10.04
CA HIS A 29 8.24 0.21 -10.10
C HIS A 29 7.22 -0.60 -10.92
N PRO A 30 7.59 -1.81 -11.41
CA PRO A 30 6.65 -2.70 -12.08
C PRO A 30 5.46 -3.07 -11.20
N ARG A 31 4.32 -3.46 -11.79
CA ARG A 31 3.16 -3.96 -11.05
C ARG A 31 3.56 -5.05 -10.06
N VAL A 32 3.37 -4.78 -8.77
CA VAL A 32 3.50 -5.76 -7.69
C VAL A 32 2.18 -5.91 -6.96
N TYR A 33 1.93 -7.10 -6.42
CA TYR A 33 0.75 -7.40 -5.63
C TYR A 33 1.16 -7.46 -4.16
N LEU A 34 0.55 -6.59 -3.35
CA LEU A 34 0.77 -6.51 -1.91
C LEU A 34 -0.49 -7.02 -1.20
N ASN A 35 -0.30 -7.80 -0.13
CA ASN A 35 -1.38 -8.31 0.70
C ASN A 35 -1.22 -7.77 2.12
N MET A 36 -2.29 -7.19 2.66
CA MET A 36 -2.35 -6.57 3.98
C MET A 36 -2.48 -7.60 5.11
N GLY A 37 -2.96 -8.81 4.80
CA GLY A 37 -3.30 -9.83 5.79
C GLY A 37 -4.20 -9.29 6.91
N ASP A 38 -3.99 -9.78 8.12
CA ASP A 38 -4.74 -9.37 9.31
C ASP A 38 -4.39 -7.97 9.84
N LYS A 39 -3.32 -7.34 9.33
CA LYS A 39 -2.91 -6.01 9.80
C LYS A 39 -3.83 -4.90 9.28
N GLY A 40 -4.52 -5.13 8.16
CA GLY A 40 -5.33 -4.12 7.50
C GLY A 40 -4.53 -2.98 6.87
N PHE A 41 -3.20 -3.10 6.76
CA PHE A 41 -2.37 -2.16 6.00
C PHE A 41 -1.12 -2.84 5.42
N VAL A 42 -0.58 -2.30 4.34
CA VAL A 42 0.68 -2.74 3.72
C VAL A 42 1.42 -1.56 3.10
N GLU A 43 2.74 -1.61 3.16
CA GLU A 43 3.60 -0.55 2.63
C GLU A 43 4.35 -1.05 1.40
N CYS A 44 4.36 -0.24 0.34
CA CYS A 44 5.14 -0.54 -0.84
C CYS A 44 6.61 -0.16 -0.60
N PRO A 45 7.57 -1.11 -0.72
CA PRO A 45 8.99 -0.83 -0.47
C PRO A 45 9.67 0.00 -1.58
N TYR A 46 8.91 0.43 -2.59
CA TYR A 46 9.42 1.14 -3.75
C TYR A 46 8.89 2.58 -3.83
N CYS A 47 7.59 2.79 -3.61
CA CYS A 47 6.97 4.12 -3.62
C CYS A 47 6.84 4.77 -2.25
N ASP A 48 7.16 4.03 -1.17
CA ASP A 48 6.85 4.40 0.21
C ASP A 48 5.36 4.73 0.44
N ARG A 49 4.48 4.21 -0.42
CA ARG A 49 3.01 4.34 -0.29
C ARG A 49 2.51 3.34 0.73
N ARG A 50 1.70 3.80 1.68
CA ARG A 50 1.02 2.96 2.66
C ARG A 50 -0.44 2.77 2.24
N PHE A 51 -0.80 1.54 1.91
CA PHE A 51 -2.18 1.18 1.63
C PHE A 51 -2.87 0.72 2.91
N VAL A 52 -4.01 1.32 3.23
CA VAL A 52 -4.79 1.02 4.45
C VAL A 52 -6.17 0.55 4.04
N LEU A 53 -6.63 -0.53 4.67
CA LEU A 53 -7.95 -1.08 4.45
C LEU A 53 -9.02 -0.17 5.09
N LYS A 54 -10.06 0.20 4.34
CA LYS A 54 -11.18 0.96 4.88
C LYS A 54 -11.90 0.17 5.97
N GLU A 55 -12.39 0.86 6.99
CA GLU A 55 -13.23 0.27 8.03
C GLU A 55 -14.48 -0.37 7.40
N GLY A 56 -14.62 -1.69 7.51
CA GLY A 56 -15.71 -2.46 6.91
C GLY A 56 -15.42 -3.10 5.55
N ALA A 57 -14.21 -2.93 5.01
CA ALA A 57 -13.77 -3.69 3.85
C ALA A 57 -13.48 -5.15 4.22
N ASP A 58 -13.83 -6.09 3.33
CA ASP A 58 -13.65 -7.51 3.54
C ASP A 58 -12.15 -7.86 3.51
N ALA A 59 -11.56 -8.01 4.70
CA ALA A 59 -10.23 -8.62 4.86
C ALA A 59 -10.27 -10.16 4.73
N SER A 60 -11.47 -10.72 4.55
CA SER A 60 -11.77 -12.15 4.56
C SER A 60 -11.33 -12.87 3.26
N ALA A 61 -10.05 -12.88 2.96
CA ALA A 61 -9.48 -13.76 1.92
C ALA A 61 -8.04 -14.15 2.31
N GLY A 62 -7.75 -15.32 2.86
CA GLY A 62 -8.52 -16.54 3.05
C GLY A 62 -7.71 -17.53 3.90
N HIS A 63 -8.34 -18.65 4.26
CA HIS A 63 -7.77 -19.79 4.99
C HIS A 63 -6.78 -20.61 4.16
#